data_AF-A0AAD2CWD6-F1
#
_entry.id   AF-A0AAD2CWD6-F1
#
_cell.length_a   1.000
_cell.length_b   1.000
_cell.length_c   1.000
_cell.angle_alpha   90.00
_cell.angle_beta   90.00
_cell.angle_gamma   90.00
#
_symmetry.space_group_name_H-M   'P 1'
#
loop_
_entity.id
_entity.type
_entity.pdbx_description
1 polymer ?
#
loop_
_entity_poly.entity_id
_entity_poly.type
_entity_poly.pdbx_seq_one_letter_code
_entity_poly.pdbx_strand_id
1 'polypeptide(L)'
;TAQRLHEAREWDGPLSVYVSPLMVPKDHVLARISSHGNAVAIASANMGTCSYLGPGAGRFPTANSVVADICRIADGQQGPAFPIEAPPHLELDLDYIAIFYIRIPFQDGLGIIKRVGELSEDCGVSIHSILQTPIMDRMSADFCVTTEECKVSQVEDLCEAINQQVDFCRAPCVYMPMMREIYYY
;
A
#
# COMPACT_ATOMS: atom_id res chain seq x y z
N THR A 1 -3.09 11.18 -0.31
CA THR A 1 -2.27 11.32 -1.53
C THR A 1 -1.79 9.95 -1.95
N ALA A 2 -1.75 9.64 -3.25
CA ALA A 2 -1.15 8.38 -3.71
C ALA A 2 0.38 8.53 -3.74
N GLN A 3 1.09 7.61 -3.10
CA GLN A 3 2.55 7.52 -3.12
C GLN A 3 2.95 6.10 -3.51
N ARG A 4 4.01 5.92 -4.30
CA ARG A 4 4.57 4.58 -4.52
C ARG A 4 5.41 4.21 -3.30
N LEU A 5 5.03 3.14 -2.61
CA LEU A 5 5.72 2.70 -1.40
C LEU A 5 6.18 1.25 -1.51
N HIS A 6 7.26 0.97 -0.79
CA HIS A 6 7.77 -0.36 -0.52
C HIS A 6 7.53 -0.61 0.97
N GLU A 7 6.76 -1.64 1.30
CA GLU A 7 6.47 -1.99 2.70
C GLU A 7 7.00 -3.39 2.99
N ALA A 8 7.62 -3.53 4.16
CA ALA A 8 8.01 -4.79 4.75
C ALA A 8 7.48 -4.79 6.19
N ARG A 9 6.73 -5.81 6.59
CA ARG A 9 6.08 -5.85 7.90
C ARG A 9 6.10 -7.24 8.52
N GLU A 10 6.44 -7.28 9.80
CA GLU A 10 6.45 -8.48 10.64
C GLU A 10 5.74 -8.14 11.96
N TRP A 11 4.62 -8.82 12.24
CA TRP A 11 3.94 -8.80 13.54
C TRP A 11 3.56 -10.23 13.89
N ASP A 12 4.35 -10.86 14.77
CA ASP A 12 4.10 -12.20 15.33
C ASP A 12 3.71 -13.28 14.28
N GLY A 13 4.25 -13.18 13.06
CA GLY A 13 3.82 -13.98 11.90
C GLY A 13 4.75 -13.82 10.68
N PRO A 14 4.38 -14.32 9.50
CA PRO A 14 5.20 -14.24 8.29
C PRO A 14 5.47 -12.79 7.87
N LEU A 15 6.60 -12.57 7.21
CA LEU A 15 7.01 -11.27 6.69
C LEU A 15 6.24 -10.95 5.41
N SER A 16 5.44 -9.88 5.44
CA SER A 16 4.80 -9.36 4.23
C SER A 16 5.70 -8.35 3.54
N VAL A 17 5.94 -8.52 2.25
CA VAL A 17 6.73 -7.59 1.42
C VAL A 17 6.00 -7.29 0.12
N TYR A 18 5.70 -6.02 -0.15
CA TYR A 18 5.04 -5.63 -1.38
C TYR A 18 5.40 -4.22 -1.84
N VAL A 19 5.11 -3.94 -3.11
CA VAL A 19 5.31 -2.63 -3.75
C VAL A 19 4.04 -2.23 -4.45
N SER A 20 3.42 -1.15 -4.01
CA SER A 20 2.16 -0.69 -4.56
C SER A 20 2.01 0.83 -4.43
N PRO A 21 1.25 1.49 -5.31
CA PRO A 21 0.64 2.78 -4.97
C PRO A 21 -0.20 2.64 -3.70
N LEU A 22 0.11 3.43 -2.67
CA LEU A 22 -0.57 3.43 -1.38
C LEU A 22 -1.25 4.79 -1.17
N MET A 23 -2.48 4.78 -0.66
CA MET A 23 -3.11 6.01 -0.17
C MET A 23 -2.54 6.39 1.20
N VAL A 24 -1.85 7.51 1.24
CA VAL A 24 -1.22 8.07 2.44
C VAL A 24 -2.03 9.26 2.95
N PRO A 25 -2.36 9.34 4.26
CA PRO A 25 -2.96 10.52 4.88
C PRO A 25 -2.16 11.80 4.59
N LYS A 26 -2.84 12.92 4.34
CA LYS A 26 -2.19 14.16 3.87
C LYS A 26 -1.25 14.79 4.90
N ASP A 27 -1.51 14.53 6.16
CA ASP A 27 -0.75 14.95 7.34
C ASP A 27 0.45 14.05 7.63
N HIS A 28 0.49 12.83 7.10
CA HIS A 28 1.63 11.92 7.25
C HIS A 28 2.89 12.45 6.56
N VAL A 29 4.06 12.22 7.17
CA VAL A 29 5.37 12.70 6.66
C VAL A 29 5.61 12.24 5.23
N LEU A 30 5.27 10.98 4.92
CA LEU A 30 5.44 10.42 3.58
C LEU A 30 4.58 11.11 2.51
N ALA A 31 3.45 11.73 2.87
CA ALA A 31 2.62 12.44 1.90
C ALA A 31 3.24 13.76 1.43
N ARG A 32 4.18 14.33 2.21
CA ARG A 32 4.84 15.62 1.92
C ARG A 32 6.11 15.48 1.07
N ILE A 33 6.54 14.26 0.81
CA ILE A 33 7.73 14.00 0.00
C ILE A 33 7.39 14.32 -1.45
N SER A 34 8.24 15.13 -2.07
CA SER A 34 8.04 15.60 -3.44
C SER A 34 9.30 15.39 -4.30
N SER A 35 9.08 15.39 -5.61
CA SER A 35 10.09 15.42 -6.68
C SER A 35 11.06 14.22 -6.70
N HIS A 36 12.20 14.31 -6.03
CA HIS A 36 13.33 13.38 -6.11
C HIS A 36 13.77 12.84 -4.74
N GLY A 37 13.00 13.14 -3.69
CA GLY A 37 13.26 12.64 -2.35
C GLY A 37 12.78 11.20 -2.19
N ASN A 38 13.61 10.36 -1.61
CA ASN A 38 13.18 9.08 -1.03
C ASN A 38 12.97 9.28 0.47
N ALA A 39 12.10 8.46 1.05
CA ALA A 39 12.12 8.26 2.48
C ALA A 39 11.92 6.81 2.85
N VAL A 40 12.43 6.48 4.03
CA VAL A 40 12.23 5.21 4.70
C VAL A 40 11.63 5.51 6.05
N ALA A 41 10.42 5.00 6.30
CA ALA A 41 9.78 5.05 7.60
C ALA A 41 9.94 3.69 8.28
N ILE A 42 10.43 3.69 9.51
CA ILE A 42 10.62 2.49 10.34
C ILE A 42 9.75 2.67 11.57
N ALA A 43 8.80 1.76 11.77
CA ALA A 43 7.93 1.74 12.94
C ALA A 43 8.36 0.60 13.88
N SER A 44 8.38 0.88 15.18
CA SER A 44 8.64 -0.11 16.23
C SER A 44 7.82 0.22 17.47
N ALA A 45 7.36 -0.81 18.18
CA ALA A 45 6.57 -0.66 19.40
C ALA A 45 7.22 0.27 20.44
N ASN A 46 8.55 0.21 20.58
CA ASN A 46 9.26 0.99 21.60
C ASN A 46 9.77 2.35 21.11
N MET A 47 9.89 2.54 19.79
CA MET A 47 10.47 3.76 19.19
C MET A 47 9.41 4.65 18.54
N GLY A 48 8.18 4.15 18.36
CA GLY A 48 7.19 4.77 17.49
C GLY A 48 7.68 4.72 16.03
N THR A 49 7.52 5.82 15.30
CA THR A 49 7.91 5.92 13.89
C THR A 49 9.10 6.86 13.70
N CYS A 50 10.20 6.35 13.16
CA CYS A 50 11.33 7.14 12.68
C CYS A 50 11.32 7.25 11.15
N SER A 51 11.56 8.44 10.62
CA SER A 51 11.60 8.68 9.17
C SER A 51 12.96 9.24 8.75
N TYR A 52 13.57 8.60 7.75
CA TYR A 52 14.80 9.04 7.10
C TYR A 52 14.44 9.62 5.74
N LEU A 53 14.83 10.86 5.47
CA LEU A 53 14.52 11.56 4.22
C LEU A 53 15.80 12.01 3.53
N GLY A 54 15.86 11.83 2.22
CA GLY A 54 16.99 12.31 1.42
C GLY A 54 16.89 11.93 -0.04
N PRO A 55 17.78 12.45 -0.90
CA PRO A 55 17.83 12.04 -2.30
C PRO A 55 18.25 10.58 -2.39
N GLY A 56 17.40 9.74 -3.00
CA GLY A 56 17.68 8.31 -3.15
C GLY A 56 18.49 7.93 -4.39
N ALA A 57 18.72 8.88 -5.29
CA ALA A 57 19.49 8.69 -6.51
C ALA A 57 20.23 9.97 -6.89
N GLY A 58 21.27 9.82 -7.72
CA GLY A 58 22.04 10.93 -8.26
C GLY A 58 23.54 10.77 -8.00
N ARG A 59 24.36 11.37 -8.87
CA ARG A 59 25.82 11.19 -8.84
C ARG A 59 26.46 11.50 -7.49
N PHE A 60 26.00 12.56 -6.81
CA PHE A 60 26.59 13.00 -5.55
C PHE A 60 26.06 12.22 -4.33
N PRO A 61 24.74 12.02 -4.14
CA PRO A 61 24.23 11.18 -3.04
C PRO A 61 24.79 9.75 -3.07
N THR A 62 24.87 9.14 -4.25
CA THR A 62 25.43 7.80 -4.40
C THR A 62 26.94 7.79 -4.14
N ALA A 63 27.71 8.75 -4.69
CA ALA A 63 29.14 8.84 -4.42
C ALA A 63 29.45 9.07 -2.94
N ASN A 64 28.63 9.86 -2.24
CA ASN A 64 28.78 10.10 -0.80
C ASN A 64 28.63 8.79 0.00
N SER A 65 27.67 7.94 -0.37
CA SER A 65 27.48 6.63 0.27
C SER A 65 28.69 5.72 0.06
N VAL A 66 29.22 5.68 -1.18
CA VAL A 66 30.42 4.91 -1.52
C VAL A 66 31.66 5.40 -0.75
N VAL A 67 31.87 6.72 -0.69
CA VAL A 67 33.02 7.31 0.05
C VAL A 67 32.90 7.03 1.55
N ALA A 68 31.71 7.12 2.13
CA ALA A 68 31.48 6.79 3.53
C ALA A 68 31.86 5.32 3.83
N ASP A 69 31.49 4.38 2.97
CA ASP A 69 31.86 2.98 3.12
C ASP A 69 33.39 2.78 2.97
N ILE A 70 34.05 3.46 2.03
CA ILE A 70 35.52 3.43 1.88
C ILE A 70 36.21 3.93 3.15
N CYS A 71 35.76 5.04 3.73
CA CYS A 71 36.31 5.57 4.98
C CYS A 71 36.14 4.57 6.14
N ARG A 72 34.95 3.96 6.29
CA ARG A 72 34.72 2.92 7.31
C ARG A 72 35.65 1.72 7.16
N ILE A 73 35.89 1.28 5.92
CA ILE A 73 36.82 0.19 5.61
C ILE A 73 38.26 0.57 5.99
N ALA A 74 38.68 1.80 5.66
CA ALA A 74 40.02 2.31 5.95
C ALA A 74 40.27 2.49 7.46
N ASP A 75 39.24 2.89 8.22
CA ASP A 75 39.29 3.03 9.67
C ASP A 75 39.18 1.67 10.41
N GLY A 76 39.16 0.55 9.67
CA GLY A 76 39.04 -0.79 10.25
C GLY A 76 37.67 -1.08 10.87
N GLN A 77 36.65 -0.25 10.63
CA GLN A 77 35.26 -0.45 11.08
C GLN A 77 34.49 -1.38 10.15
N GLN A 78 35.14 -2.46 9.71
CA GLN A 78 34.57 -3.45 8.82
C GLN A 78 33.62 -4.33 9.62
N GLY A 79 32.31 -4.13 9.43
CA GLY A 79 31.30 -5.10 9.84
C GLY A 79 31.18 -6.21 8.80
N PRO A 80 30.51 -7.33 9.15
CA PRO A 80 30.06 -8.29 8.14
C PRO A 80 29.22 -7.58 7.06
N ALA A 81 29.37 -8.00 5.80
CA ALA A 81 28.60 -7.44 4.67
C ALA A 81 27.08 -7.53 4.89
N PHE A 82 26.65 -8.56 5.63
CA PHE A 82 25.29 -8.75 6.09
C PHE A 82 25.32 -8.90 7.61
N PRO A 83 25.14 -7.80 8.38
CA PRO A 83 25.24 -7.83 9.84
C PRO A 83 24.06 -8.50 10.53
N ILE A 84 23.02 -8.84 9.76
CA ILE A 84 21.84 -9.56 10.23
C ILE A 84 21.76 -10.84 9.41
N GLU A 85 21.91 -11.98 10.07
CA GLU A 85 21.57 -13.26 9.47
C GLU A 85 20.05 -13.37 9.38
N ALA A 86 19.54 -13.80 8.23
CA ALA A 86 18.11 -14.07 8.11
C ALA A 86 17.72 -15.15 9.12
N PRO A 87 16.60 -15.00 9.84
CA PRO A 87 16.14 -16.04 10.74
C PRO A 87 15.93 -17.35 9.96
N PRO A 88 16.25 -18.51 10.55
CA PRO A 88 16.28 -19.79 9.85
C PRO A 88 14.93 -20.22 9.24
N HIS A 89 13.83 -19.59 9.67
CA HIS A 89 12.48 -19.84 9.19
C HIS A 89 11.75 -18.53 8.87
N LEU A 90 12.33 -17.71 7.99
CA LEU A 90 11.63 -16.54 7.46
C LEU A 90 10.58 -16.99 6.43
N GLU A 91 9.31 -16.93 6.80
CA GLU A 91 8.20 -17.15 5.88
C GLU A 91 7.76 -15.82 5.26
N LEU A 92 7.58 -15.80 3.93
CA LEU A 92 7.08 -14.64 3.22
C LEU A 92 5.59 -14.81 2.93
N ASP A 93 4.79 -13.81 3.27
CA ASP A 93 3.38 -13.74 2.88
C ASP A 93 3.16 -12.62 1.86
N LEU A 94 2.95 -13.01 0.61
CA LEU A 94 2.64 -12.08 -0.48
C LEU A 94 1.15 -11.71 -0.51
N ASP A 95 0.31 -12.47 0.21
CA ASP A 95 -1.13 -12.24 0.31
C ASP A 95 -1.44 -11.34 1.53
N TYR A 96 -0.80 -10.17 1.50
CA TYR A 96 -0.77 -9.24 2.62
C TYR A 96 -2.16 -8.70 2.98
N ILE A 97 -2.32 -8.37 4.26
CA ILE A 97 -3.55 -7.80 4.81
C ILE A 97 -3.45 -6.28 4.83
N ALA A 98 -4.45 -5.60 4.28
CA ALA A 98 -4.57 -4.15 4.34
C ALA A 98 -6.04 -3.70 4.29
N ILE A 99 -6.25 -2.41 4.49
CA ILE A 99 -7.49 -1.72 4.09
C ILE A 99 -7.31 -1.27 2.65
N PHE A 100 -8.29 -1.52 1.80
CA PHE A 100 -8.22 -1.16 0.38
C PHE A 100 -9.26 -0.12 0.02
N TYR A 101 -8.83 0.82 -0.81
CA TYR A 101 -9.73 1.66 -1.59
C TYR A 101 -9.88 1.03 -2.97
N ILE A 102 -11.11 0.82 -3.39
CA ILE A 102 -11.48 0.25 -4.68
C ILE A 102 -12.30 1.29 -5.44
N ARG A 103 -11.84 1.67 -6.63
CA ARG A 103 -12.59 2.51 -7.58
C ARG A 103 -13.22 1.61 -8.63
N ILE A 104 -14.54 1.69 -8.73
CA ILE A 104 -15.37 0.93 -9.66
C ILE A 104 -15.98 1.92 -10.68
N PRO A 105 -15.47 1.95 -11.92
CA PRO A 105 -16.04 2.76 -12.98
C PRO A 105 -17.38 2.17 -13.43
N PHE A 106 -18.47 2.93 -13.32
CA PHE A 106 -19.82 2.44 -13.59
C PHE A 106 -20.64 3.32 -14.53
N GLN A 107 -21.60 2.69 -15.20
CA GLN A 107 -22.75 3.37 -15.77
C GLN A 107 -23.89 3.40 -14.75
N ASP A 108 -24.45 4.59 -14.53
CA ASP A 108 -25.51 4.82 -13.55
C ASP A 108 -26.76 3.97 -13.78
N GLY A 109 -27.30 3.42 -12.71
CA GLY A 109 -28.39 2.46 -12.75
C GLY A 109 -28.82 1.98 -11.36
N LEU A 110 -29.97 1.31 -11.32
CA LEU A 110 -30.50 0.73 -10.08
C LEU A 110 -29.77 -0.57 -9.74
N GLY A 111 -29.61 -0.83 -8.43
CA GLY A 111 -29.09 -2.11 -7.93
C GLY A 111 -27.56 -2.23 -7.85
N ILE A 112 -26.82 -1.19 -8.24
CA ILE A 112 -25.34 -1.18 -8.20
C ILE A 112 -24.82 -1.50 -6.79
N ILE A 113 -25.28 -0.74 -5.78
CA ILE A 113 -24.84 -0.93 -4.39
C ILE A 113 -25.17 -2.34 -3.89
N LYS A 114 -26.39 -2.83 -4.20
CA LYS A 114 -26.81 -4.18 -3.83
C LYS A 114 -25.85 -5.22 -4.42
N ARG A 115 -25.57 -5.12 -5.72
CA ARG A 115 -24.75 -6.11 -6.43
C ARG A 115 -23.29 -6.08 -5.97
N VAL A 116 -22.74 -4.90 -5.71
CA VAL A 116 -21.40 -4.77 -5.12
C VAL A 116 -21.38 -5.38 -3.72
N GLY A 117 -22.42 -5.16 -2.91
CA GLY A 117 -22.54 -5.78 -1.58
C GLY A 117 -22.54 -7.30 -1.62
N GLU A 118 -23.36 -7.90 -2.51
CA GLU A 118 -23.42 -9.36 -2.71
C GLU A 118 -22.05 -9.93 -3.12
N LEU A 119 -21.40 -9.33 -4.13
CA LEU A 119 -20.08 -9.80 -4.58
C LEU A 119 -19.00 -9.62 -3.49
N SER A 120 -19.09 -8.57 -2.69
CA SER A 120 -18.17 -8.35 -1.59
C SER A 120 -18.33 -9.43 -0.51
N GLU A 121 -19.57 -9.81 -0.19
CA GLU A 121 -19.86 -10.93 0.73
C GLU A 121 -19.34 -12.26 0.16
N ASP A 122 -19.60 -12.56 -1.12
CA ASP A 122 -19.14 -13.78 -1.79
C ASP A 122 -17.60 -13.92 -1.77
N CYS A 123 -16.87 -12.81 -1.87
CA CYS A 123 -15.40 -12.76 -1.80
C CYS A 123 -14.85 -12.63 -0.36
N GLY A 124 -15.71 -12.53 0.65
CA GLY A 124 -15.31 -12.36 2.05
C GLY A 124 -14.68 -11.00 2.36
N VAL A 125 -15.08 -9.95 1.64
CA VAL A 125 -14.63 -8.56 1.82
C VAL A 125 -15.72 -7.76 2.53
N SER A 126 -15.43 -7.31 3.76
CA SER A 126 -16.32 -6.37 4.46
C SER A 126 -16.11 -4.94 3.96
N ILE A 127 -17.19 -4.18 3.83
CA ILE A 127 -17.18 -2.78 3.37
C ILE A 127 -17.22 -1.86 4.59
N HIS A 128 -16.19 -1.05 4.76
CA HIS A 128 -16.13 0.02 5.77
C HIS A 128 -16.92 1.25 5.32
N SER A 129 -16.72 1.69 4.07
CA SER A 129 -17.43 2.88 3.56
C SER A 129 -17.62 2.86 2.05
N ILE A 130 -18.64 3.59 1.60
CA ILE A 130 -18.96 3.79 0.20
C ILE A 130 -18.96 5.29 -0.09
N LEU A 131 -18.34 5.69 -1.19
CA LEU A 131 -18.38 7.06 -1.70
C LEU A 131 -18.85 7.06 -3.16
N GLN A 132 -19.94 7.76 -3.41
CA GLN A 132 -20.41 8.08 -4.74
C GLN A 132 -20.50 9.59 -4.87
N THR A 133 -19.67 10.17 -5.75
CA THR A 133 -19.74 11.60 -6.04
C THR A 133 -20.97 11.91 -6.92
N PRO A 134 -21.48 13.15 -6.91
CA PRO A 134 -22.56 13.56 -7.80
C PRO A 134 -22.28 13.15 -9.25
N ILE A 135 -23.26 12.48 -9.88
CA ILE A 135 -23.11 11.95 -11.23
C ILE A 135 -23.30 13.10 -12.22
N MET A 136 -22.20 13.52 -12.85
CA MET A 136 -22.19 14.53 -13.91
C MET A 136 -22.41 13.90 -15.29
N ASP A 137 -21.96 12.66 -15.47
CA ASP A 137 -22.18 11.84 -16.67
C ASP A 137 -22.68 10.45 -16.24
N ARG A 138 -23.90 10.11 -16.65
CA ARG A 138 -24.49 8.80 -16.32
C ARG A 138 -23.81 7.64 -17.03
N MET A 139 -23.05 7.89 -18.08
CA MET A 139 -22.28 6.85 -18.79
C MET A 139 -20.93 6.57 -18.13
N SER A 140 -20.45 7.48 -17.27
CA SER A 140 -19.12 7.43 -16.68
C SER A 140 -19.12 8.09 -15.30
N ALA A 141 -19.43 7.30 -14.28
CA ALA A 141 -19.33 7.70 -12.89
C ALA A 141 -18.36 6.78 -12.12
N ASP A 142 -17.85 7.27 -10.99
CA ASP A 142 -16.97 6.52 -10.11
C ASP A 142 -17.70 6.17 -8.81
N PHE A 143 -17.73 4.88 -8.51
CA PHE A 143 -18.24 4.33 -7.26
C PHE A 143 -17.05 3.81 -6.48
N CYS A 144 -16.85 4.30 -5.27
CA CYS A 144 -15.67 3.98 -4.48
C CYS A 144 -16.08 3.19 -3.24
N VAL A 145 -15.33 2.13 -2.95
CA VAL A 145 -15.49 1.29 -1.76
C VAL A 145 -14.20 1.37 -0.96
N THR A 146 -14.33 1.48 0.36
CA THR A 146 -13.25 1.24 1.30
C THR A 146 -13.58 -0.01 2.07
N THR A 147 -12.65 -0.96 2.13
CA THR A 147 -12.83 -2.24 2.82
C THR A 147 -12.50 -2.11 4.31
N GLU A 148 -12.91 -3.08 5.11
CA GLU A 148 -12.20 -3.41 6.36
C GLU A 148 -10.86 -4.11 6.03
N GLU A 149 -10.10 -4.51 7.05
CA GLU A 149 -8.90 -5.32 6.83
C GLU A 149 -9.26 -6.65 6.14
N CYS A 150 -8.67 -6.87 4.97
CA CYS A 150 -8.79 -8.11 4.22
C CYS A 150 -7.49 -8.40 3.47
N LYS A 151 -7.39 -9.60 2.91
CA LYS A 151 -6.24 -10.00 2.09
C LYS A 151 -6.31 -9.40 0.70
N VAL A 152 -5.15 -9.11 0.10
CA VAL A 152 -5.08 -8.59 -1.28
C VAL A 152 -5.75 -9.54 -2.28
N SER A 153 -5.60 -10.87 -2.12
CA SER A 153 -6.26 -11.86 -2.98
C SER A 153 -7.78 -11.72 -3.00
N GLN A 154 -8.42 -11.46 -1.86
CA GLN A 154 -9.86 -11.28 -1.77
C GLN A 154 -10.33 -10.01 -2.51
N VAL A 155 -9.51 -8.96 -2.51
CA VAL A 155 -9.79 -7.72 -3.25
C VAL A 155 -9.60 -7.92 -4.75
N GLU A 156 -8.60 -8.71 -5.15
CA GLU A 156 -8.39 -9.11 -6.54
C GLU A 156 -9.58 -9.92 -7.06
N ASP A 157 -10.03 -10.92 -6.30
CA ASP A 157 -11.20 -11.74 -6.62
C ASP A 157 -12.46 -10.87 -6.74
N LEU A 158 -12.68 -9.93 -5.82
CA LEU A 158 -13.80 -9.00 -5.87
C LEU A 158 -13.74 -8.11 -7.12
N CYS A 159 -12.58 -7.57 -7.44
CA CYS A 159 -12.39 -6.75 -8.64
C CYS A 159 -12.65 -7.57 -9.90
N GLU A 160 -12.18 -8.81 -9.96
CA GLU A 160 -12.41 -9.71 -11.08
C GLU A 160 -13.90 -10.06 -11.21
N ALA A 161 -14.56 -10.41 -10.12
CA ALA A 161 -15.98 -10.72 -10.09
C ALA A 161 -16.84 -9.54 -10.57
N ILE A 162 -16.52 -8.31 -10.14
CA ILE A 162 -17.18 -7.10 -10.63
C ILE A 162 -16.89 -6.94 -12.13
N ASN A 163 -15.65 -7.04 -12.58
CA ASN A 163 -15.31 -6.84 -13.99
C ASN A 163 -16.00 -7.84 -14.93
N GLN A 164 -16.31 -9.06 -14.46
CA GLN A 164 -16.89 -10.13 -15.27
C GLN A 164 -18.41 -10.27 -15.13
N GLN A 165 -18.96 -10.03 -13.94
CA GLN A 165 -20.35 -10.39 -13.61
C GLN A 165 -21.33 -9.22 -13.58
N VAL A 166 -20.88 -7.99 -13.87
CA VAL A 166 -21.77 -6.83 -13.90
C VAL A 166 -21.69 -6.02 -15.20
N ASP A 167 -22.84 -5.84 -15.82
CA ASP A 167 -22.97 -5.10 -17.09
C ASP A 167 -22.74 -3.59 -16.96
N PHE A 168 -22.80 -3.07 -15.72
CA PHE A 168 -22.59 -1.65 -15.45
C PHE A 168 -21.11 -1.27 -15.34
N CYS A 169 -20.19 -2.22 -15.17
CA CYS A 169 -18.77 -1.93 -15.07
C CYS A 169 -18.21 -1.57 -16.46
N ARG A 170 -17.71 -0.34 -16.62
CA ARG A 170 -17.30 0.18 -17.94
C ARG A 170 -15.79 0.10 -18.20
N ALA A 171 -15.00 -0.09 -17.16
CA ALA A 171 -13.56 -0.29 -17.23
C ALA A 171 -13.11 -1.09 -16.00
N PRO A 172 -11.95 -1.77 -16.04
CA PRO A 172 -11.48 -2.56 -14.92
C PRO A 172 -11.43 -1.76 -13.62
N CYS A 173 -11.91 -2.38 -12.54
CA CYS A 173 -11.75 -1.86 -11.18
C CYS A 173 -10.26 -1.63 -10.88
N VAL A 174 -9.98 -0.57 -10.14
CA VAL A 174 -8.63 -0.26 -9.66
C VAL A 174 -8.69 -0.23 -8.15
N TYR A 175 -7.78 -0.93 -7.50
CA TYR A 175 -7.64 -0.91 -6.05
C TYR A 175 -6.27 -0.37 -5.63
N MET A 176 -6.21 0.21 -4.43
CA MET A 176 -4.98 0.66 -3.80
C MET A 176 -5.08 0.40 -2.30
N PRO A 177 -4.05 -0.18 -1.66
CA PRO A 177 -4.01 -0.26 -0.21
C PRO A 177 -3.98 1.16 0.39
N MET A 178 -4.46 1.27 1.62
CA MET A 178 -4.47 2.49 2.41
C MET A 178 -3.48 2.34 3.56
N MET A 179 -2.66 3.36 3.79
CA MET A 179 -1.76 3.39 4.93
C MET A 179 -2.57 3.35 6.22
N ARG A 180 -2.32 2.32 7.03
CA ARG A 180 -2.85 2.23 8.38
C ARG A 180 -2.13 3.26 9.24
N GLU A 181 -2.88 4.11 9.94
CA GLU A 181 -2.28 4.91 11.02
C GLU A 181 -1.91 3.94 12.13
N ILE A 182 -0.61 3.78 12.37
CA ILE A 182 -0.11 2.97 13.49
C ILE A 182 -0.29 3.81 14.75
N TYR A 183 -1.52 3.89 15.25
CA TYR A 183 -1.78 4.40 16.59
C TYR A 183 -1.30 3.35 17.59
N TYR A 184 -0.10 3.54 18.11
CA TYR A 184 0.29 2.91 19.37
C TYR A 184 -0.48 3.64 20.48
N TYR A 185 -1.42 2.95 21.12
CA TYR A 185 -1.94 3.34 22.43
C TYR A 185 -1.04 2.74 23.51
#